data_AF-A0A944Y8D6-F1
#
_entry.id   AF-A0A944Y8D6-F1
#
_cell.length_a   1.000
_cell.length_b   1.000
_cell.length_c   1.000
_cell.angle_alpha   90.00
_cell.angle_beta   90.00
_cell.angle_gamma   90.00
#
_symmetry.space_group_name_H-M   'P 1'
#
loop_
_entity.id
_entity.type
_entity.pdbx_description
1 polymer ?
#
loop_
_entity_poly.entity_id
_entity_poly.type
_entity_poly.pdbx_seq_one_letter_code
_entity_poly.pdbx_strand_id
1 'polypeptide(L)'
;MQTTSPDIISKYVKAGWWGEVTLNSIFASAVKDNPKSLAICDPINRDKMVSGNMLRLSFSELESHVEHVAHCLYVNGLRRN
;
A
#
# COMPACT_ATOMS: atom_id res chain seq x y z
N MET A 1 4.76 19.11 9.60
CA MET A 1 3.96 19.39 10.80
C MET A 1 3.93 18.13 11.64
N GLN A 2 4.47 18.15 12.86
CA GLN A 2 4.37 17.03 13.79
C GLN A 2 3.11 17.24 14.63
N THR A 3 2.09 16.41 14.41
CA THR A 3 0.76 16.55 15.06
C THR A 3 0.67 15.88 16.43
N THR A 4 1.68 15.08 16.79
CA THR A 4 1.72 14.28 18.03
C THR A 4 2.90 14.72 18.89
N SER A 5 2.68 14.92 20.20
CA SER A 5 3.75 15.32 21.10
C SER A 5 4.85 14.24 21.20
N PRO A 6 6.11 14.62 21.44
CA PRO A 6 7.22 13.67 21.60
C PRO A 6 6.98 12.62 22.69
N ASP A 7 6.31 12.98 23.78
CA ASP A 7 6.02 12.06 24.89
C ASP A 7 5.06 10.94 24.48
N ILE A 8 4.02 11.25 23.69
CA ILE A 8 3.08 10.25 23.18
C ILE A 8 3.79 9.33 22.18
N ILE A 9 4.62 9.88 21.29
CA ILE A 9 5.43 9.09 20.36
C ILE A 9 6.33 8.13 21.15
N SER A 10 7.06 8.62 22.15
CA SER A 10 7.94 7.79 22.97
C SER A 10 7.18 6.68 23.70
N LYS A 11 6.01 6.98 24.26
CA LYS A 11 5.14 5.99 24.91
C LYS A 11 4.76 4.87 23.95
N TYR A 12 4.32 5.19 22.73
CA TYR A 12 3.85 4.20 21.77
C TYR A 12 4.98 3.39 21.14
N VAL A 13 6.15 4.01 20.93
CA VAL A 13 7.35 3.29 20.49
C VAL A 13 7.83 2.33 21.57
N LYS A 14 7.91 2.76 22.84
CA LYS A 14 8.30 1.88 23.97
C LYS A 14 7.31 0.74 24.20
N ALA A 15 6.03 0.97 23.92
CA ALA A 15 5.00 -0.06 24.00
C ALA A 15 5.02 -1.04 22.81
N GLY A 16 5.86 -0.79 21.78
CA GLY A 16 5.94 -1.61 20.57
C GLY A 16 4.75 -1.44 19.62
N TRP A 17 3.90 -0.44 19.83
CA TRP A 17 2.74 -0.19 18.97
C TRP A 17 3.12 0.57 17.71
N TRP A 18 4.05 1.51 17.84
CA TRP A 18 4.58 2.28 16.73
C TRP A 18 6.05 1.89 16.50
N GLY A 19 6.45 1.86 15.24
CA GLY A 19 7.82 1.53 14.85
C GLY A 19 8.19 2.23 13.55
N GLU A 20 9.33 1.83 12.99
CA GLU A 20 9.89 2.44 11.77
C GLU A 20 9.46 1.71 10.49
N VAL A 21 8.79 0.56 10.64
CA VAL A 21 8.26 -0.20 9.52
C VAL A 21 7.14 0.60 8.85
N THR A 22 7.37 0.97 7.60
CA THR A 22 6.37 1.67 6.78
C THR A 22 5.37 0.67 6.21
N LEU A 23 4.15 1.14 5.92
CA LEU A 23 3.16 0.33 5.19
C LEU A 23 3.73 -0.17 3.85
N ASN A 24 4.52 0.67 3.15
CA ASN A 24 5.15 0.28 1.89
C ASN A 24 6.18 -0.84 2.07
N SER A 25 6.99 -0.81 3.14
CA SER A 25 7.96 -1.88 3.41
C SER A 25 7.29 -3.21 3.77
N ILE A 26 6.12 -3.19 4.41
CA ILE A 26 5.33 -4.41 4.65
C ILE A 26 4.88 -5.00 3.32
N PHE A 27 4.35 -4.16 2.43
CA PHE A 27 3.94 -4.59 1.09
C PHE A 27 5.12 -5.14 0.27
N ALA A 28 6.24 -4.43 0.22
CA ALA A 28 7.45 -4.87 -0.49
C ALA A 28 7.98 -6.22 0.02
N SER A 29 7.93 -6.47 1.34
CA SER A 29 8.27 -7.79 1.90
C SER A 29 7.31 -8.87 1.42
N ALA A 30 6.00 -8.61 1.45
CA ALA A 30 5.00 -9.57 1.00
C ALA A 30 5.17 -9.93 -0.49
N VAL A 31 5.51 -8.94 -1.34
CA VAL A 31 5.82 -9.16 -2.76
C VAL A 31 7.07 -10.02 -2.93
N LYS A 32 8.14 -9.71 -2.20
CA LYS A 32 9.40 -10.47 -2.24
C LYS A 32 9.19 -11.93 -1.82
N ASP A 33 8.45 -12.15 -0.74
CA ASP A 33 8.31 -13.46 -0.12
C ASP A 33 7.29 -14.34 -0.86
N ASN A 34 6.28 -13.74 -1.51
CA ASN A 34 5.13 -14.45 -2.09
C ASN A 34 4.68 -13.88 -3.45
N PRO A 35 5.57 -13.67 -4.44
CA PRO A 35 5.25 -12.87 -5.63
C PRO A 35 4.06 -13.42 -6.44
N LYS A 36 3.95 -14.75 -6.53
CA LYS A 36 2.90 -15.44 -7.30
C LYS A 36 1.61 -15.73 -6.52
N SER A 37 1.59 -15.47 -5.22
CA SER A 37 0.41 -15.72 -4.38
C SER A 37 -0.66 -14.68 -4.65
N LEU A 38 -1.94 -15.08 -4.65
CA LEU A 38 -3.07 -14.17 -4.80
C LEU A 38 -3.08 -13.15 -3.65
N ALA A 39 -3.00 -11.86 -3.99
CA ALA A 39 -2.96 -10.76 -3.02
C ALA A 39 -4.34 -10.12 -2.85
N ILE A 40 -5.03 -9.85 -3.96
CA ILE A 40 -6.34 -9.20 -3.97
C ILE A 40 -7.23 -9.75 -5.09
N CYS A 41 -8.53 -9.81 -4.84
CA CYS A 41 -9.53 -10.19 -5.82
C CYS A 41 -10.76 -9.30 -5.71
N ASP A 42 -11.24 -8.86 -6.87
CA ASP A 42 -12.50 -8.14 -6.96
C ASP A 42 -13.71 -9.07 -6.72
N PRO A 43 -14.84 -8.50 -6.25
CA PRO A 43 -16.12 -9.21 -6.24
C PRO A 43 -16.55 -9.63 -7.65
N ILE A 44 -17.28 -10.74 -7.75
CA ILE A 44 -17.72 -11.30 -9.04
C ILE A 44 -18.67 -10.35 -9.80
N ASN A 45 -19.38 -9.49 -9.07
CA ASN A 45 -20.35 -8.53 -9.57
C ASN A 45 -19.81 -7.09 -9.60
N ARG A 46 -18.48 -6.92 -9.65
CA ARG A 46 -17.82 -5.60 -9.69
C ARG A 46 -18.40 -4.70 -10.78
N ASP A 47 -18.69 -5.27 -11.95
CA ASP A 47 -19.29 -4.61 -13.11
C ASP A 47 -20.64 -3.95 -12.81
N LYS A 48 -21.39 -4.49 -11.84
CA LYS A 48 -22.66 -3.92 -11.36
C LYS A 48 -22.48 -2.78 -10.35
N MET A 49 -21.27 -2.60 -9.82
CA MET A 49 -20.98 -1.64 -8.74
C MET A 49 -20.11 -0.47 -9.22
N VAL A 50 -19.13 -0.74 -10.07
CA VAL A 50 -18.12 0.24 -10.51
C VAL A 50 -17.66 -0.04 -11.94
N SER A 51 -17.13 0.99 -12.62
CA SER A 51 -16.56 0.86 -13.97
C SER A 51 -15.24 0.08 -13.98
N GLY A 52 -14.98 -0.67 -15.06
CA GLY A 52 -13.74 -1.41 -15.31
C GLY A 52 -13.87 -2.93 -15.19
N ASN A 53 -12.84 -3.66 -15.59
CA ASN A 53 -12.83 -5.12 -15.55
C ASN A 53 -12.59 -5.65 -14.13
N MET A 54 -13.12 -6.84 -13.84
CA MET A 54 -12.80 -7.60 -12.63
C MET A 54 -11.33 -8.04 -12.67
N LEU A 55 -10.59 -7.81 -11.59
CA LEU A 55 -9.20 -8.21 -11.43
C LEU A 55 -9.02 -9.22 -10.30
N ARG A 56 -8.04 -10.09 -10.47
CA ARG A 56 -7.49 -10.99 -9.45
C ARG A 56 -5.99 -10.94 -9.61
N LEU A 57 -5.31 -10.29 -8.67
CA LEU A 57 -3.89 -9.97 -8.80
C LEU A 57 -3.08 -10.75 -7.79
N SER A 58 -2.01 -11.37 -8.28
CA SER A 58 -0.90 -11.81 -7.45
C SER A 58 -0.16 -10.60 -6.84
N PHE A 59 0.69 -10.83 -5.84
CA PHE A 59 1.49 -9.75 -5.25
C PHE A 59 2.35 -9.02 -6.30
N SER A 60 3.00 -9.72 -7.23
CA SER A 60 3.81 -9.07 -8.28
C SER A 60 2.98 -8.28 -9.29
N GLU A 61 1.77 -8.74 -9.61
CA GLU A 61 0.88 -8.00 -10.52
C GLU A 61 0.31 -6.76 -9.81
N LEU A 62 0.00 -6.87 -8.52
CA LEU A 62 -0.42 -5.75 -7.70
C LEU A 62 0.70 -4.70 -7.57
N GLU A 63 1.95 -5.11 -7.35
CA GLU A 63 3.11 -4.21 -7.32
C GLU A 63 3.21 -3.40 -8.62
N SER A 64 3.09 -4.06 -9.77
CA SER A 64 3.12 -3.39 -11.08
C SER A 64 2.00 -2.34 -11.23
N HIS A 65 0.81 -2.60 -10.70
CA HIS A 65 -0.30 -1.63 -10.69
C HIS A 65 -0.03 -0.45 -9.75
N VAL A 66 0.50 -0.72 -8.56
CA VAL A 66 0.86 0.32 -7.58
C VAL A 66 1.94 1.24 -8.16
N GLU A 67 2.99 0.68 -8.74
CA GLU A 67 4.06 1.46 -9.40
C GLU A 67 3.53 2.30 -10.55
N HIS A 68 2.63 1.76 -11.38
CA HIS A 68 2.00 2.53 -12.45
C HIS A 68 1.24 3.74 -11.91
N VAL A 69 0.42 3.56 -10.87
CA VAL A 69 -0.34 4.66 -10.25
C VAL A 69 0.61 5.66 -9.57
N ALA A 70 1.60 5.18 -8.81
CA ALA A 70 2.58 6.03 -8.15
C ALA A 70 3.37 6.88 -9.15
N HIS A 71 3.80 6.29 -10.26
CA HIS A 71 4.45 6.99 -11.36
C HIS A 71 3.53 8.06 -11.96
N CYS A 72 2.27 7.72 -12.26
CA CYS A 72 1.27 8.67 -12.76
C CYS A 72 1.06 9.86 -11.80
N LEU A 73 0.93 9.61 -10.49
CA LEU A 73 0.84 10.68 -9.49
C LEU A 73 2.10 11.56 -9.50
N TYR A 74 3.27 10.93 -9.50
CA TYR A 74 4.55 11.62 -9.47
C TYR A 74 4.73 12.55 -10.66
N VAL A 75 4.50 12.07 -11.89
CA VAL A 75 4.69 12.87 -13.12
C VAL A 75 3.68 14.01 -13.24
N ASN A 76 2.48 13.84 -12.66
CA ASN A 76 1.46 14.90 -12.58
C ASN A 76 1.67 15.87 -11.40
N GLY A 77 2.79 15.78 -10.69
CA GLY A 77 3.15 16.73 -9.63
C GLY A 77 2.59 16.41 -8.25
N LEU A 78 1.86 15.30 -8.09
CA LEU A 78 1.37 14.81 -6.81
C LEU A 78 2.47 14.00 -6.11
N ARG A 79 3.45 14.72 -5.57
CA ARG A 79 4.61 14.17 -4.87
C ARG A 79 5.00 15.07 -3.70
N ARG A 80 5.80 14.55 -2.77
CA ARG A 80 6.38 15.38 -1.72
C ARG A 80 7.37 16.35 -2.36
N ASN A 81 7.27 17.63 -2.00
CA ASN A 81 8.27 18.65 -2.33
C ASN A 81 9.60 18.37 -1.64
#